data_AF-A0A4Z1BCI0-F1
#
_entry.id   AF-A0A4Z1BCI0-F1
#
_cell.length_a   1.000
_cell.length_b   1.000
_cell.length_c   1.000
_cell.angle_alpha   90.00
_cell.angle_beta   90.00
_cell.angle_gamma   90.00
#
_symmetry.space_group_name_H-M   'P 1'
#
loop_
_entity.id
_entity.type
_entity.pdbx_description
1 polymer ?
#
loop_
_entity_poly.entity_id
_entity_poly.type
_entity_poly.pdbx_seq_one_letter_code
_entity_poly.pdbx_strand_id
1 'polypeptide(L)'
;MFSQETFYVTAPSGLVVRNNPDGTRFGKISYGSAVKVEKKLQSFSVTDNGKVVNGNWVKIEGNNSQIQYDENLTSGVDTNKMYAFNGFLTPKNEFINQSEKIIAKHSALKDYYLATSYDVFAIKGDFFGDGIEDDLFRMIDPNGNVRLMIINHQQNGSKIYSLGGTKDPFSMENYGMPILYKVGKGTPLWSNYEDDFREFKSVPKNEIVKLNYDAIYIHEAEACGGGFIFWKNNKWNWLQQE
;
A
#
# COMPACT_ATOMS: atom_id res chain seq x y z
N MET A 1 -5.83 -11.64 -29.33
CA MET A 1 -5.82 -10.45 -28.45
C MET A 1 -5.90 -11.00 -27.03
N PHE A 2 -4.80 -11.01 -26.27
CA PHE A 2 -4.88 -11.43 -24.86
C PHE A 2 -5.49 -10.26 -24.08
N SER A 3 -6.61 -10.49 -23.41
CA SER A 3 -7.21 -9.52 -22.49
C SER A 3 -6.21 -9.28 -21.36
N GLN A 4 -5.84 -8.03 -21.08
CA GLN A 4 -5.01 -7.70 -19.92
C GLN A 4 -5.82 -8.02 -18.65
N GLU A 5 -5.28 -8.87 -17.80
CA GLU A 5 -5.91 -9.23 -16.52
C GLU A 5 -5.29 -8.39 -15.41
N THR A 6 -6.14 -7.82 -14.54
CA THR A 6 -5.70 -7.07 -13.35
C THR A 6 -5.62 -7.99 -12.15
N PHE A 7 -4.48 -7.93 -11.46
CA PHE A 7 -4.20 -8.63 -10.22
C PHE A 7 -3.83 -7.64 -9.13
N TYR A 8 -3.80 -8.10 -7.89
CA TYR A 8 -3.34 -7.35 -6.74
C TYR A 8 -2.16 -8.06 -6.08
N VAL A 9 -1.17 -7.28 -5.64
CA VAL A 9 -0.02 -7.81 -4.91
C VAL A 9 -0.45 -8.28 -3.53
N THR A 10 -0.19 -9.55 -3.21
CA THR A 10 -0.48 -10.14 -1.90
C THR A 10 0.76 -10.59 -1.13
N ALA A 11 1.97 -10.35 -1.66
CA ALA A 11 3.22 -10.50 -0.92
C ALA A 11 3.31 -9.44 0.20
N PRO A 12 3.43 -9.81 1.49
CA PRO A 12 3.52 -8.84 2.59
C PRO A 12 4.71 -7.88 2.52
N SER A 13 5.80 -8.31 1.88
CA SER A 13 7.03 -7.54 1.65
C SER A 13 7.03 -6.76 0.32
N GLY A 14 5.97 -6.90 -0.48
CA GLY A 14 5.86 -6.37 -1.84
C GLY A 14 6.32 -7.35 -2.92
N LEU A 15 5.85 -7.11 -4.15
CA LEU A 15 6.19 -7.89 -5.33
C LEU A 15 7.49 -7.38 -5.94
N VAL A 16 8.52 -8.21 -5.96
CA VAL A 16 9.80 -7.87 -6.61
C VAL A 16 9.63 -7.71 -8.12
N VAL A 17 10.19 -6.64 -8.67
CA VAL A 17 10.20 -6.36 -10.11
C VAL A 17 11.62 -6.40 -10.66
N ARG A 18 11.78 -7.01 -11.83
CA ARG A 18 13.06 -7.24 -12.51
C ARG A 18 13.00 -6.84 -13.98
N ASN A 19 14.17 -6.56 -14.55
CA ASN A 19 14.30 -6.21 -15.98
C ASN A 19 14.21 -7.44 -16.93
N ASN A 20 14.28 -8.64 -16.37
CA ASN A 20 14.06 -9.94 -17.02
C ASN A 20 13.78 -10.97 -15.90
N PRO A 21 13.15 -12.13 -16.15
CA PRO A 21 12.96 -13.17 -15.13
C PRO A 21 14.22 -13.50 -14.31
N ASP A 22 15.33 -13.77 -14.99
CA ASP A 22 16.62 -14.06 -14.36
C ASP A 22 17.53 -12.82 -14.27
N GLY A 23 16.95 -11.64 -14.48
CA GLY A 23 17.66 -10.36 -14.55
C GLY A 23 17.80 -9.65 -13.21
N THR A 24 18.27 -8.41 -13.29
CA THR A 24 18.49 -7.54 -12.14
C THR A 24 17.16 -7.05 -11.59
N ARG A 25 17.01 -7.16 -10.27
CA ARG A 25 15.95 -6.47 -9.52
C ARG A 25 16.20 -4.96 -9.55
N PHE A 26 15.16 -4.17 -9.73
CA PHE A 26 15.25 -2.71 -9.67
C PHE A 26 14.25 -2.07 -8.70
N GLY A 27 13.35 -2.85 -8.10
CA GLY A 27 12.38 -2.34 -7.16
C GLY A 27 11.33 -3.35 -6.76
N LYS A 28 10.28 -2.84 -6.13
CA LYS A 28 9.13 -3.61 -5.66
C LYS A 28 7.83 -2.83 -5.82
N ILE A 29 6.73 -3.55 -6.00
CA ILE A 29 5.37 -3.01 -5.96
C ILE A 29 4.76 -3.38 -4.60
N SER A 30 4.21 -2.41 -3.88
CA SER A 30 3.68 -2.62 -2.53
C SER A 30 2.46 -3.54 -2.50
N TYR A 31 2.26 -4.24 -1.37
CA TYR A 31 1.03 -5.00 -1.09
C TYR A 31 -0.21 -4.16 -1.39
N GLY A 32 -1.25 -4.79 -1.95
CA GLY A 32 -2.53 -4.14 -2.23
C GLY A 32 -2.54 -3.30 -3.50
N SER A 33 -1.41 -3.20 -4.21
CA SER A 33 -1.34 -2.47 -5.49
C SER A 33 -1.82 -3.33 -6.65
N ALA A 34 -2.57 -2.70 -7.54
CA ALA A 34 -2.98 -3.27 -8.82
C ALA A 34 -1.78 -3.49 -9.75
N VAL A 35 -1.79 -4.60 -10.47
CA VAL A 35 -0.79 -4.98 -11.46
C VAL A 35 -1.52 -5.55 -12.67
N LYS A 36 -1.27 -4.99 -13.85
CA LYS A 36 -1.78 -5.57 -15.11
C LYS A 36 -0.76 -6.54 -15.67
N VAL A 37 -1.18 -7.79 -15.85
CA VAL A 37 -0.34 -8.83 -16.47
C VAL A 37 -0.58 -8.81 -17.97
N GLU A 38 0.47 -8.56 -18.74
CA GLU A 38 0.43 -8.52 -20.21
C GLU A 38 0.66 -9.91 -20.83
N LYS A 39 1.59 -10.68 -20.24
CA LYS A 39 2.02 -11.95 -20.80
C LYS A 39 2.51 -12.91 -19.72
N LYS A 40 1.98 -14.13 -19.76
CA LYS A 40 2.50 -15.26 -18.99
C LYS A 40 3.71 -15.89 -19.67
N LEU A 41 4.73 -16.24 -18.89
CA LEU A 41 5.98 -16.84 -19.35
C LEU A 41 6.22 -18.20 -18.66
N GLN A 42 7.48 -18.62 -18.57
CA GLN A 42 7.87 -19.91 -18.02
C GLN A 42 7.42 -20.10 -16.57
N SER A 43 7.10 -21.35 -16.22
CA SER A 43 6.79 -21.72 -14.84
C SER A 43 8.01 -21.52 -13.96
N PHE A 44 7.75 -21.15 -12.71
CA PHE A 44 8.77 -20.89 -11.71
C PHE A 44 8.21 -21.23 -10.32
N SER A 45 9.10 -21.45 -9.36
CA SER A 45 8.72 -21.62 -7.98
C SER A 45 9.75 -20.97 -7.07
N VAL A 46 9.29 -20.53 -5.91
CA VAL A 46 10.14 -19.96 -4.86
C VAL A 46 9.82 -20.63 -3.53
N THR A 47 10.79 -20.65 -2.63
CA THR A 47 10.56 -21.04 -1.24
C THR A 47 10.31 -19.79 -0.41
N ASP A 48 9.10 -19.66 0.13
CA ASP A 48 8.73 -18.60 1.07
C ASP A 48 8.45 -19.23 2.44
N ASN A 49 9.23 -18.84 3.45
CA ASN A 49 9.11 -19.36 4.83
C ASN A 49 9.04 -20.90 4.91
N GLY A 50 9.88 -21.58 4.11
CA GLY A 50 9.94 -23.05 4.04
C GLY A 50 8.84 -23.72 3.22
N LYS A 51 7.89 -22.95 2.67
CA LYS A 51 6.83 -23.47 1.78
C LYS A 51 7.15 -23.17 0.33
N VAL A 52 6.86 -24.13 -0.55
CA VAL A 52 7.00 -23.93 -2.00
C VAL A 52 5.78 -23.17 -2.51
N VAL A 53 6.02 -22.03 -3.14
CA VAL A 53 5.02 -21.24 -3.86
C VAL A 53 5.27 -21.42 -5.35
N ASN A 54 4.28 -21.96 -6.05
CA ASN A 54 4.34 -22.21 -7.49
C ASN A 54 3.70 -21.07 -8.27
N GLY A 55 4.21 -20.81 -9.47
CA GLY A 55 3.64 -19.81 -10.38
C GLY A 55 4.39 -19.75 -11.69
N ASN A 56 4.41 -18.57 -12.28
CA ASN A 56 5.06 -18.26 -13.54
C ASN A 56 5.73 -16.90 -13.44
N TRP A 57 6.78 -16.73 -14.25
CA TRP A 57 7.20 -15.40 -14.63
C TRP A 57 6.10 -14.75 -15.48
N VAL A 58 5.89 -13.46 -15.28
CA VAL A 58 4.95 -12.65 -16.04
C VAL A 58 5.62 -11.35 -16.46
N LYS A 59 5.26 -10.87 -17.65
CA LYS A 59 5.48 -9.48 -18.05
C LYS A 59 4.31 -8.65 -17.53
N ILE A 60 4.62 -7.54 -16.87
CA ILE A 60 3.63 -6.59 -16.33
C ILE A 60 3.69 -5.27 -17.09
N GLU A 61 2.59 -4.53 -17.07
CA GLU A 61 2.54 -3.18 -17.63
C GLU A 61 3.54 -2.25 -16.92
N GLY A 62 4.24 -1.42 -17.69
CA GLY A 62 5.36 -0.65 -17.17
C GLY A 62 5.02 0.64 -16.43
N ASN A 63 3.79 1.13 -16.58
CA ASN A 63 3.34 2.42 -16.03
C ASN A 63 2.67 2.25 -14.65
N ASN A 64 3.35 1.59 -13.71
CA ASN A 64 2.81 1.38 -12.37
C ASN A 64 3.35 2.43 -11.39
N SER A 65 2.47 3.33 -10.95
CA SER A 65 2.79 4.44 -10.02
C SER A 65 3.19 3.97 -8.61
N GLN A 66 2.91 2.71 -8.26
CA GLN A 66 3.19 2.14 -6.94
C GLN A 66 4.55 1.45 -6.84
N ILE A 67 5.41 1.59 -7.85
CA ILE A 67 6.77 1.03 -7.81
C ILE A 67 7.65 1.88 -6.91
N GLN A 68 8.23 1.20 -5.93
CA GLN A 68 9.32 1.72 -5.12
C GLN A 68 10.63 1.22 -5.72
N TYR A 69 11.36 2.13 -6.37
CA TYR A 69 12.67 1.84 -6.95
C TYR A 69 13.72 1.66 -5.85
N ASP A 70 14.65 0.74 -6.07
CA ASP A 70 15.77 0.54 -5.15
C ASP A 70 16.72 1.77 -5.21
N GLU A 71 17.20 2.24 -4.06
CA GLU A 71 18.02 3.47 -3.95
C GLU A 71 19.29 3.48 -4.82
N ASN A 72 19.84 2.30 -5.09
CA ASN A 72 21.07 2.13 -5.88
C ASN A 72 20.81 2.10 -7.39
N LEU A 73 19.60 2.40 -7.85
CA LEU A 73 19.26 2.41 -9.26
C LEU A 73 19.91 3.64 -9.95
N THR A 74 21.04 3.41 -10.61
CA THR A 74 21.82 4.48 -11.27
C THR A 74 21.41 4.77 -12.71
N SER A 75 20.53 3.94 -13.30
CA SER A 75 20.06 4.07 -14.68
C SER A 75 18.54 3.94 -14.73
N GLY A 76 17.90 4.69 -15.63
CA GLY A 76 16.44 4.61 -15.83
C GLY A 76 15.96 3.18 -16.12
N VAL A 77 14.73 2.88 -15.70
CA VAL A 77 14.09 1.59 -15.97
C VAL A 77 13.46 1.60 -17.36
N ASP A 78 13.78 0.59 -18.16
CA ASP A 78 13.06 0.33 -19.41
C ASP A 78 11.67 -0.22 -19.08
N THR A 79 10.65 0.63 -19.18
CA THR A 79 9.26 0.29 -18.83
C THR A 79 8.68 -0.82 -19.71
N ASN A 80 9.32 -1.14 -20.85
CA ASN A 80 8.93 -2.30 -21.68
C ASN A 80 9.46 -3.63 -21.13
N LYS A 81 10.35 -3.59 -20.14
CA LYS A 81 11.05 -4.75 -19.57
C LYS A 81 10.76 -4.87 -18.08
N MET A 82 9.50 -5.13 -17.76
CA MET A 82 9.06 -5.26 -16.38
C MET A 82 8.48 -6.64 -16.15
N TYR A 83 9.15 -7.40 -15.28
CA TYR A 83 8.86 -8.79 -15.03
C TYR A 83 8.73 -9.06 -13.54
N ALA A 84 7.78 -9.90 -13.18
CA ALA A 84 7.51 -10.30 -11.81
C ALA A 84 7.11 -11.78 -11.74
N PHE A 85 7.19 -12.36 -10.54
CA PHE A 85 6.71 -13.71 -10.27
C PHE A 85 5.26 -13.66 -9.77
N ASN A 86 4.32 -14.29 -10.49
CA ASN A 86 2.90 -14.16 -10.19
C ASN A 86 2.38 -15.02 -9.03
N GLY A 87 3.23 -15.80 -8.35
CA GLY A 87 2.80 -16.63 -7.22
C GLY A 87 2.29 -15.83 -6.01
N PHE A 88 2.50 -14.51 -6.01
CA PHE A 88 2.00 -13.57 -5.00
C PHE A 88 1.06 -12.52 -5.59
N LEU A 89 0.37 -12.88 -6.68
CA LEU A 89 -0.67 -12.08 -7.30
C LEU A 89 -2.02 -12.75 -7.11
N THR A 90 -3.02 -11.99 -6.70
CA THR A 90 -4.41 -12.44 -6.56
C THR A 90 -5.28 -11.77 -7.62
N PRO A 91 -6.11 -12.50 -8.37
CA PRO A 91 -7.01 -11.88 -9.36
C PRO A 91 -7.90 -10.80 -8.74
N LYS A 92 -8.18 -9.71 -9.48
CA LYS A 92 -8.99 -8.57 -8.99
C LYS A 92 -10.27 -8.98 -8.27
N ASN A 93 -11.08 -9.83 -8.90
CA ASN A 93 -12.36 -10.24 -8.32
C ASN A 93 -12.19 -11.04 -7.02
N GLU A 94 -11.16 -11.88 -6.94
CA GLU A 94 -10.88 -12.64 -5.71
C GLU A 94 -10.42 -11.70 -4.58
N PHE A 95 -9.54 -10.74 -4.87
CA PHE A 95 -9.06 -9.76 -3.90
C PHE A 95 -10.18 -8.85 -3.37
N ILE A 96 -11.09 -8.40 -4.25
CA ILE A 96 -12.30 -7.66 -3.88
C ILE A 96 -13.20 -8.53 -2.98
N ASN A 97 -13.53 -9.74 -3.41
CA ASN A 97 -14.40 -10.65 -2.65
C ASN A 97 -13.84 -10.97 -1.27
N GLN A 98 -12.52 -11.13 -1.14
CA GLN A 98 -11.85 -11.34 0.15
C GLN A 98 -12.00 -10.11 1.06
N SER A 99 -11.79 -8.91 0.51
CA SER A 99 -11.94 -7.63 1.22
C SER A 99 -13.38 -7.40 1.69
N GLU A 100 -14.36 -7.60 0.81
CA GLU A 100 -15.79 -7.46 1.12
C GLU A 100 -16.24 -8.43 2.22
N LYS A 101 -15.72 -9.67 2.23
CA LYS A 101 -15.99 -10.65 3.29
C LYS A 101 -15.49 -10.20 4.65
N ILE A 102 -14.39 -9.44 4.71
CA ILE A 102 -13.89 -8.86 5.96
C ILE A 102 -14.85 -7.75 6.39
N ILE A 103 -15.11 -6.79 5.50
CA ILE A 103 -15.96 -5.62 5.74
C ILE A 103 -17.38 -6.02 6.18
N ALA A 104 -17.98 -7.04 5.55
CA ALA A 104 -19.34 -7.49 5.84
C ALA A 104 -19.55 -7.99 7.28
N LYS A 105 -18.47 -8.32 8.01
CA LYS A 105 -18.53 -8.68 9.43
C LYS A 105 -18.77 -7.47 10.34
N HIS A 106 -18.68 -6.26 9.80
CA HIS A 106 -18.73 -5.01 10.53
C HIS A 106 -19.92 -4.16 10.08
N SER A 107 -21.03 -4.23 10.81
CA SER A 107 -22.28 -3.51 10.48
C SER A 107 -22.12 -1.98 10.40
N ALA A 108 -21.11 -1.41 11.07
CA ALA A 108 -20.78 0.01 10.97
C ALA A 108 -20.32 0.46 9.56
N LEU A 109 -19.91 -0.49 8.71
CA LEU A 109 -19.41 -0.24 7.36
C LEU A 109 -20.43 -0.57 6.26
N LYS A 110 -21.66 -0.96 6.63
CA LYS A 110 -22.67 -1.47 5.68
C LYS A 110 -23.07 -0.51 4.55
N ASP A 111 -22.96 0.79 4.82
CA ASP A 111 -23.36 1.87 3.88
C ASP A 111 -22.15 2.43 3.13
N TYR A 112 -20.97 1.82 3.28
CA TYR A 112 -19.75 2.19 2.59
C TYR A 112 -19.41 1.17 1.50
N TYR A 113 -18.74 1.63 0.46
CA TYR A 113 -18.35 0.80 -0.69
C TYR A 113 -16.84 0.79 -0.85
N LEU A 114 -16.25 -0.33 -1.26
CA LEU A 114 -14.82 -0.37 -1.59
C LEU A 114 -14.52 0.54 -2.79
N ALA A 115 -13.48 1.36 -2.67
CA ALA A 115 -13.06 2.27 -3.73
C ALA A 115 -12.22 1.56 -4.82
N THR A 116 -12.80 0.57 -5.48
CA THR A 116 -12.11 -0.36 -6.42
C THR A 116 -11.63 0.27 -7.74
N SER A 117 -11.88 1.57 -7.93
CA SER A 117 -11.33 2.39 -9.01
C SER A 117 -9.88 2.83 -8.74
N TYR A 118 -9.43 2.77 -7.49
CA TYR A 118 -8.06 3.09 -7.12
C TYR A 118 -7.14 1.88 -7.28
N ASP A 119 -5.88 2.14 -7.66
CA ASP A 119 -4.86 1.10 -7.78
C ASP A 119 -4.58 0.40 -6.45
N VAL A 120 -4.74 1.11 -5.34
CA VAL A 120 -4.66 0.57 -3.98
C VAL A 120 -5.92 0.96 -3.23
N PHE A 121 -6.68 -0.05 -2.79
CA PHE A 121 -7.88 0.16 -1.97
C PHE A 121 -7.91 -0.69 -0.70
N ALA A 122 -6.97 -1.62 -0.53
CA ALA A 122 -6.85 -2.44 0.66
C ALA A 122 -5.37 -2.70 0.96
N ILE A 123 -4.93 -2.41 2.18
CA ILE A 123 -3.59 -2.75 2.67
C ILE A 123 -3.69 -3.42 4.04
N LYS A 124 -2.65 -4.15 4.41
CA LYS A 124 -2.52 -4.85 5.70
C LYS A 124 -1.23 -4.48 6.41
N GLY A 125 -1.28 -4.33 7.73
CA GLY A 125 -0.12 -3.99 8.56
C GLY A 125 -0.48 -3.96 10.05
N ASP A 126 0.53 -3.98 10.92
CA ASP A 126 0.34 -3.70 12.36
C ASP A 126 0.35 -2.19 12.53
N PHE A 127 -0.82 -1.53 12.56
CA PHE A 127 -0.90 -0.07 12.60
C PHE A 127 -1.02 0.50 14.01
N PHE A 128 -1.19 -0.36 15.02
CA PHE A 128 -1.40 0.05 16.42
C PHE A 128 -0.31 -0.44 17.39
N GLY A 129 0.60 -1.29 16.95
CA GLY A 129 1.77 -1.73 17.71
C GLY A 129 1.51 -2.85 18.69
N ASP A 130 0.44 -3.62 18.50
CA ASP A 130 0.11 -4.79 19.30
C ASP A 130 0.57 -6.12 18.66
N GLY A 131 1.21 -6.05 17.48
CA GLY A 131 1.71 -7.20 16.75
C GLY A 131 0.62 -8.01 16.05
N ILE A 132 -0.62 -7.54 16.03
CA ILE A 132 -1.72 -8.13 15.28
C ILE A 132 -1.82 -7.39 13.94
N GLU A 133 -2.02 -8.15 12.86
CA GLU A 133 -2.22 -7.54 11.54
C GLU A 133 -3.62 -6.95 11.44
N ASP A 134 -3.69 -5.67 11.07
CA ASP A 134 -4.90 -4.90 10.83
C ASP A 134 -5.20 -4.77 9.34
N ASP A 135 -6.45 -4.44 9.03
CA ASP A 135 -6.89 -4.10 7.68
C ASP A 135 -7.13 -2.60 7.55
N LEU A 136 -6.63 -2.00 6.47
CA LEU A 136 -7.01 -0.66 6.04
C LEU A 136 -7.66 -0.73 4.67
N PHE A 137 -8.87 -0.19 4.57
CA PHE A 137 -9.63 -0.07 3.33
C PHE A 137 -9.83 1.39 2.93
N ARG A 138 -9.63 1.68 1.65
CA ARG A 138 -10.15 2.89 1.02
C ARG A 138 -11.61 2.63 0.66
N MET A 139 -12.51 3.42 1.25
CA MET A 139 -13.95 3.25 1.07
C MET A 139 -14.61 4.56 0.65
N ILE A 140 -15.69 4.46 -0.11
CA ILE A 140 -16.54 5.58 -0.53
C ILE A 140 -17.73 5.62 0.44
N ASP A 141 -17.95 6.78 1.05
CA ASP A 141 -19.09 7.02 1.93
C ASP A 141 -20.37 7.37 1.15
N PRO A 142 -21.57 7.41 1.79
CA PRO A 142 -22.82 7.73 1.11
C PRO A 142 -22.87 9.09 0.41
N ASN A 143 -21.98 10.02 0.77
CA ASN A 143 -21.87 11.34 0.16
C ASN A 143 -20.87 11.37 -1.00
N GLY A 144 -20.24 10.23 -1.32
CA GLY A 144 -19.24 10.12 -2.38
C GLY A 144 -17.81 10.47 -1.94
N ASN A 145 -17.58 10.73 -0.65
CA ASN A 145 -16.24 11.04 -0.15
C ASN A 145 -15.41 9.77 0.08
N VAL A 146 -14.12 9.86 -0.23
CA VAL A 146 -13.17 8.78 0.06
C VAL A 146 -12.69 8.86 1.50
N ARG A 147 -12.81 7.75 2.23
CA ARG A 147 -12.39 7.53 3.61
C ARG A 147 -11.32 6.46 3.68
N LEU A 148 -10.45 6.53 4.67
CA LEU A 148 -9.63 5.39 5.08
C LEU A 148 -10.28 4.75 6.31
N MET A 149 -10.73 3.51 6.18
CA MET A 149 -11.33 2.72 7.25
C MET A 149 -10.30 1.71 7.74
N ILE A 150 -9.87 1.83 8.99
CA ILE A 150 -8.94 0.91 9.63
C ILE A 150 -9.71 0.01 10.58
N ILE A 151 -9.66 -1.30 10.34
CA ILE A 151 -10.16 -2.32 11.24
C ILE A 151 -8.99 -2.80 12.08
N ASN A 152 -8.90 -2.27 13.30
CA ASN A 152 -7.95 -2.69 14.31
C ASN A 152 -8.37 -4.07 14.84
N HIS A 153 -7.62 -5.11 14.53
CA HIS A 153 -7.87 -6.46 15.01
C HIS A 153 -7.22 -6.65 16.38
N GLN A 154 -8.02 -7.08 17.36
CA GLN A 154 -7.58 -7.29 18.73
C GLN A 154 -7.82 -8.74 19.14
N GLN A 155 -7.14 -9.20 20.19
CA GLN A 155 -7.36 -10.56 20.73
C GLN A 155 -8.84 -10.84 21.03
N ASN A 156 -9.57 -9.82 21.48
CA ASN A 156 -10.98 -9.90 21.85
C ASN A 156 -11.86 -8.99 20.97
N GLY A 157 -11.83 -9.19 19.66
CA GLY A 157 -12.72 -8.52 18.70
C GLY A 157 -11.99 -7.50 17.82
N SER A 158 -12.68 -6.46 17.39
CA SER A 158 -12.06 -5.43 16.54
C SER A 158 -12.66 -4.05 16.81
N LYS A 159 -11.84 -3.02 16.62
CA LYS A 159 -12.26 -1.62 16.66
C LYS A 159 -12.13 -1.02 15.27
N ILE A 160 -13.02 -0.08 14.95
CA ILE A 160 -13.01 0.58 13.64
C ILE A 160 -12.61 2.03 13.86
N TYR A 161 -11.62 2.48 13.11
CA TYR A 161 -11.18 3.85 13.03
C TYR A 161 -11.42 4.37 11.61
N SER A 162 -11.77 5.64 11.49
CA SER A 162 -11.99 6.28 10.20
C SER A 162 -11.13 7.55 10.10
N LEU A 163 -10.45 7.71 8.98
CA LEU A 163 -9.90 8.99 8.54
C LEU A 163 -10.78 9.54 7.42
N GLY A 164 -11.06 10.83 7.52
CA GLY A 164 -12.01 11.55 6.71
C GLY A 164 -13.25 11.98 7.51
N GLY A 165 -13.65 13.22 7.28
CA GLY A 165 -14.99 13.72 7.58
C GLY A 165 -14.96 14.65 8.77
N THR A 166 -16.12 14.91 9.37
CA THR A 166 -16.25 15.89 10.45
C THR A 166 -15.49 15.53 11.73
N LYS A 167 -15.06 14.26 11.88
CA LYS A 167 -14.28 13.77 13.01
C LYS A 167 -12.83 13.45 12.65
N ASP A 168 -12.39 13.82 11.45
CA ASP A 168 -11.02 13.60 11.02
C ASP A 168 -10.03 14.41 11.89
N PRO A 169 -8.97 13.79 12.43
CA PRO A 169 -8.02 14.46 13.31
C PRO A 169 -7.14 15.50 12.58
N PHE A 170 -7.12 15.48 11.25
CA PHE A 170 -6.34 16.38 10.40
C PHE A 170 -7.23 17.36 9.62
N SER A 171 -8.52 17.43 9.98
CA SER A 171 -9.53 18.27 9.30
C SER A 171 -9.71 17.98 7.81
N MET A 172 -9.44 16.74 7.38
CA MET A 172 -9.61 16.34 5.98
C MET A 172 -10.99 15.72 5.74
N GLU A 173 -11.70 16.21 4.72
CA GLU A 173 -12.97 15.62 4.29
C GLU A 173 -12.78 14.48 3.28
N ASN A 174 -11.67 14.37 2.57
CA ASN A 174 -11.53 13.36 1.51
C ASN A 174 -10.08 12.87 1.41
N TYR A 175 -9.88 11.55 1.34
CA TYR A 175 -8.59 10.87 1.22
C TYR A 175 -8.37 10.23 -0.15
N GLY A 176 -8.91 10.87 -1.19
CA GLY A 176 -8.89 10.41 -2.58
C GLY A 176 -7.57 10.51 -3.31
N MET A 177 -6.45 10.66 -2.59
CA MET A 177 -5.09 10.71 -3.12
C MET A 177 -4.71 9.38 -3.81
N PRO A 178 -4.06 9.38 -4.98
CA PRO A 178 -3.77 8.18 -5.76
C PRO A 178 -2.76 7.22 -5.09
N ILE A 179 -1.74 7.73 -4.40
CA ILE A 179 -0.70 6.90 -3.78
C ILE A 179 -1.15 6.46 -2.39
N LEU A 180 -1.05 5.16 -2.10
CA LEU A 180 -1.32 4.59 -0.78
C LEU A 180 -0.50 3.33 -0.59
N TYR A 181 0.28 3.24 0.48
CA TYR A 181 0.95 1.98 0.83
C TYR A 181 1.31 1.91 2.32
N LYS A 182 1.58 0.70 2.78
CA LYS A 182 2.13 0.47 4.12
C LYS A 182 3.61 0.84 4.17
N VAL A 183 3.98 1.64 5.16
CA VAL A 183 5.38 1.86 5.54
C VAL A 183 5.77 0.88 6.64
N GLY A 184 6.79 0.08 6.38
CA GLY A 184 7.21 -0.96 7.32
C GLY A 184 7.85 -0.39 8.59
N LYS A 185 7.67 -1.09 9.71
CA LYS A 185 8.33 -0.78 10.99
C LYS A 185 9.84 -0.54 10.87
N GLY A 186 10.35 0.37 11.70
CA GLY A 186 11.76 0.77 11.74
C GLY A 186 12.16 1.81 10.69
N THR A 187 11.31 2.06 9.68
CA THR A 187 11.53 3.13 8.70
C THR A 187 11.52 4.49 9.39
N PRO A 188 12.54 5.35 9.18
CA PRO A 188 12.51 6.74 9.65
C PRO A 188 11.35 7.48 8.99
N LEU A 189 10.51 8.14 9.80
CA LEU A 189 9.45 9.03 9.34
C LEU A 189 9.80 10.45 9.77
N TRP A 190 9.60 11.43 8.89
CA TRP A 190 9.83 12.84 9.17
C TRP A 190 8.88 13.69 8.33
N SER A 191 8.73 14.97 8.66
CA SER A 191 8.09 15.94 7.76
C SER A 191 9.16 16.46 6.81
N ASN A 192 9.03 16.34 5.49
CA ASN A 192 10.01 16.92 4.54
C ASN A 192 9.72 18.40 4.23
N TYR A 193 8.67 18.95 4.84
CA TYR A 193 8.21 20.31 4.65
C TYR A 193 7.63 20.86 5.96
N GLU A 194 7.93 22.12 6.24
CA GLU A 194 7.30 22.92 7.32
C GLU A 194 7.04 24.33 6.78
N ASP A 195 8.12 25.11 6.59
CA ASP A 195 8.11 26.41 5.91
C ASP A 195 8.75 26.34 4.52
N ASP A 196 9.72 25.42 4.34
CA ASP A 196 10.42 25.14 3.10
C ASP A 196 10.77 23.64 3.06
N PHE A 197 11.11 23.14 1.87
CA PHE A 197 11.57 21.78 1.69
C PHE A 197 12.86 21.53 2.46
N ARG A 198 12.92 20.37 3.13
CA ARG A 198 14.10 19.93 3.89
C ARG A 198 14.45 18.48 3.57
N GLU A 199 15.71 18.29 3.21
CA GLU A 199 16.27 16.96 3.01
C GLU A 199 16.37 16.21 4.35
N PHE A 200 16.27 14.88 4.31
CA PHE A 200 16.39 14.04 5.50
C PHE A 200 17.63 14.35 6.36
N LYS A 201 18.77 14.61 5.72
CA LYS A 201 20.05 14.92 6.42
C LYS A 201 19.99 16.22 7.24
N SER A 202 19.09 17.13 6.91
CA SER A 202 18.88 18.40 7.62
C SER A 202 17.84 18.32 8.73
N VAL A 203 17.08 17.23 8.80
CA VAL A 203 16.04 17.06 9.83
C VAL A 203 16.70 16.75 11.18
N PRO A 204 16.41 17.53 12.24
CA PRO A 204 16.89 17.23 13.59
C PRO A 204 16.48 15.84 14.06
N LYS A 205 17.41 15.10 14.69
CA LYS A 205 17.16 13.70 15.10
C LYS A 205 15.96 13.52 16.03
N ASN A 206 15.63 14.54 16.82
CA ASN A 206 14.47 14.56 17.73
C ASN A 206 13.13 14.68 17.02
N GLU A 207 13.11 15.08 15.74
CA GLU A 207 11.90 15.16 14.91
C GLU A 207 11.67 13.90 14.08
N ILE A 208 12.69 13.04 13.95
CA ILE A 208 12.59 11.77 13.25
C ILE A 208 11.84 10.76 14.13
N VAL A 209 10.71 10.27 13.63
CA VAL A 209 9.92 9.22 14.27
C VAL A 209 10.39 7.85 13.75
N LYS A 210 10.64 6.91 14.66
CA LYS A 210 10.84 5.50 14.35
C LYS A 210 9.87 4.66 15.15
N LEU A 211 9.05 3.88 14.45
CA LEU A 211 8.03 3.02 15.04
C LEU A 211 8.51 1.58 15.05
N ASN A 212 8.13 0.81 16.07
CA ASN A 212 8.31 -0.65 16.12
C ASN A 212 7.16 -1.41 15.44
N TYR A 213 6.24 -0.69 14.81
CA TYR A 213 5.07 -1.12 14.06
C TYR A 213 4.93 -0.30 12.77
N ASP A 214 3.95 -0.63 11.96
CA ASP A 214 3.78 -0.09 10.61
C ASP A 214 3.07 1.26 10.61
N ALA A 215 3.32 2.05 9.57
CA ALA A 215 2.64 3.32 9.29
C ALA A 215 1.98 3.27 7.91
N ILE A 216 1.23 4.32 7.58
CA ILE A 216 0.53 4.48 6.31
C ILE A 216 1.18 5.65 5.58
N TYR A 217 1.48 5.48 4.30
CA TYR A 217 1.85 6.58 3.41
C TYR A 217 0.71 6.86 2.46
N ILE A 218 0.35 8.14 2.30
CA ILE A 218 -0.63 8.59 1.31
C ILE A 218 -0.13 9.87 0.65
N HIS A 219 -0.29 10.03 -0.67
CA HIS A 219 0.23 11.20 -1.38
C HIS A 219 -0.44 11.44 -2.74
N GLU A 220 -0.47 12.69 -3.18
CA GLU A 220 -0.84 13.09 -4.53
C GLU A 220 0.23 12.70 -5.56
N ALA A 221 -0.14 12.15 -6.72
CA ALA A 221 0.87 11.65 -7.66
C ALA A 221 1.65 12.78 -8.37
N GLU A 222 0.97 13.90 -8.63
CA GLU A 222 1.48 15.01 -9.45
C GLU A 222 1.36 16.36 -8.74
N ALA A 223 1.04 16.36 -7.45
CA ALA A 223 0.92 17.56 -6.63
C ALA A 223 1.62 17.40 -5.29
N CYS A 224 1.98 18.54 -4.72
CA CYS A 224 2.34 18.70 -3.32
C CYS A 224 1.12 18.33 -2.47
N GLY A 225 1.30 17.42 -1.51
CA GLY A 225 0.22 17.00 -0.63
C GLY A 225 0.25 15.51 -0.33
N GLY A 226 0.70 15.18 0.87
CA GLY A 226 0.66 13.83 1.39
C GLY A 226 1.44 13.73 2.68
N GLY A 227 1.65 12.49 3.13
CA GLY A 227 2.36 12.29 4.38
C GLY A 227 2.36 10.88 4.89
N PHE A 228 3.08 10.75 6.00
CA PHE A 228 3.02 9.58 6.86
C PHE A 228 1.89 9.77 7.87
N ILE A 229 0.93 8.84 7.89
CA ILE A 229 -0.06 8.71 8.95
C ILE A 229 0.36 7.56 9.87
N PHE A 230 0.35 7.79 11.17
CA PHE A 230 0.67 6.75 12.15
C PHE A 230 -0.01 6.95 13.50
N TRP A 231 -0.28 5.85 14.17
CA TRP A 231 -0.77 5.85 15.54
C TRP A 231 0.39 6.09 16.51
N LYS A 232 0.26 7.02 17.45
CA LYS A 232 1.21 7.22 18.55
C LYS A 232 0.55 8.02 19.67
N ASN A 233 0.82 7.65 20.92
CA ASN A 233 0.25 8.32 22.11
C ASN A 233 -1.29 8.37 22.07
N ASN A 234 -1.92 7.24 21.69
CA ASN A 234 -3.37 7.08 21.59
C ASN A 234 -4.09 8.04 20.62
N LYS A 235 -3.39 8.53 19.59
CA LYS A 235 -3.96 9.35 18.53
C LYS A 235 -3.28 9.10 17.19
N TRP A 236 -3.96 9.49 16.12
CA TRP A 236 -3.36 9.61 14.79
C TRP A 236 -2.47 10.85 14.71
N ASN A 237 -1.34 10.71 14.04
CA ASN A 237 -0.38 11.77 13.77
C ASN A 237 -0.09 11.79 12.26
N TRP A 238 0.25 12.97 11.76
CA TRP A 238 0.58 13.24 10.36
C TRP A 238 1.96 13.89 10.28
N LEU A 239 2.80 13.42 9.37
CA LEU A 239 4.05 14.10 8.99
C LEU A 239 3.99 14.41 7.50
N GLN A 240 4.04 15.70 7.16
CA GLN A 240 3.84 16.18 5.79
C GLN A 240 4.94 15.68 4.87
N GLN A 241 4.54 15.29 3.67
CA GLN A 241 5.41 15.02 2.53
C GLN A 241 4.93 15.89 1.37
N GLU A 242 5.84 16.71 0.84
CA GLU A 242 5.70 17.50 -0.40
C GLU A 242 6.61 17.01 -1.51
#